data_AF-A0A1C5EI99-F1
#
_entry.id   AF-A0A1C5EI99-F1
#
_cell.length_a   1.000
_cell.length_b   1.000
_cell.length_c   1.000
_cell.angle_alpha   90.00
_cell.angle_beta   90.00
_cell.angle_gamma   90.00
#
_symmetry.space_group_name_H-M   'P 1'
#
loop_
_entity.id
_entity.type
_entity.pdbx_description
1 polymer ?
#
loop_
_entity_poly.entity_id
_entity_poly.type
_entity_poly.pdbx_seq_one_letter_code
_entity_poly.pdbx_strand_id
1 'polypeptide(L)' 'KAGALVRPAAKTLGGGGGGKPDVAQGGGQNADAIGDAVAAVERLVAETA' A
#
# COMPACT_ATOMS: atom_id res chain seq x y z
N LYS A 1 -11.49 1.27 1.28
CA LYS A 1 -11.21 0.60 2.57
C LYS A 1 -9.70 0.56 2.78
N ALA A 2 -9.18 0.81 3.98
CA ALA A 2 -7.74 0.97 4.23
C ALA A 2 -6.89 -0.21 3.71
N GLY A 3 -7.34 -1.45 3.96
CA GLY A 3 -6.68 -2.66 3.46
C GLY A 3 -6.54 -2.76 1.93
N ALA A 4 -7.43 -2.11 1.16
CA ALA A 4 -7.34 -2.09 -0.29
C ALA A 4 -6.24 -1.13 -0.80
N LEU A 5 -5.88 -0.10 -0.02
CA LEU A 5 -4.82 0.84 -0.35
C LEU A 5 -3.43 0.28 0.01
N VAL A 6 -3.29 -0.33 1.18
CA VAL A 6 -1.96 -0.82 1.65
C VAL A 6 -1.51 -2.13 1.00
N ARG A 7 -2.44 -2.99 0.54
CA ARG A 7 -2.08 -4.28 -0.05
C ARG A 7 -1.27 -4.16 -1.35
N PRO A 8 -1.67 -3.34 -2.35
CA PRO A 8 -0.87 -3.10 -3.54
C PRO A 8 0.51 -2.52 -3.21
N ALA A 9 0.57 -1.52 -2.33
CA ALA A 9 1.83 -0.90 -1.90
C ALA A 9 2.77 -1.90 -1.22
N ALA A 10 2.25 -2.76 -0.33
CA ALA A 10 3.06 -3.81 0.30
C ALA A 10 3.58 -4.85 -0.70
N LYS A 11 2.80 -5.17 -1.75
CA LYS A 11 3.29 -6.03 -2.84
C LYS A 11 4.43 -5.38 -3.62
N THR A 12 4.35 -4.09 -3.90
CA THR A 12 5.45 -3.32 -4.52
C THR A 12 6.73 -3.41 -3.69
N LEU A 13 6.61 -3.36 -2.36
CA LEU A 13 7.73 -3.58 -1.43
C LEU A 13 8.21 -5.04 -1.35
N GLY A 14 7.58 -5.98 -2.06
CA GLY A 14 7.92 -7.41 -1.98
C GLY A 14 7.44 -8.08 -0.68
N GLY A 15 6.34 -7.62 -0.10
CA GLY A 15 5.76 -8.19 1.11
C GLY A 15 4.23 -8.20 1.12
N GLY A 16 3.66 -7.95 2.31
CA GLY A 16 2.24 -8.13 2.58
C GLY A 16 1.69 -7.11 3.56
N GLY A 17 0.36 -7.07 3.67
CA GLY A 17 -0.33 -6.12 4.54
C GLY A 17 -1.79 -6.48 4.79
N GLY A 18 -2.34 -5.92 5.86
CA GLY A 18 -3.70 -6.15 6.33
C GLY A 18 -4.10 -5.20 7.46
N GLY A 19 -5.35 -5.31 7.89
CA GLY A 19 -5.89 -4.50 8.97
C GLY A 19 -7.41 -4.41 8.93
N LYS A 20 -7.95 -3.52 9.75
CA LYS A 20 -9.36 -3.18 9.83
C LYS A 20 -9.81 -2.31 8.63
N PRO A 21 -11.12 -2.11 8.43
CA PRO A 21 -11.63 -1.30 7.32
C PRO A 21 -11.12 0.15 7.30
N ASP A 22 -10.88 0.70 8.49
CA ASP A 22 -10.46 2.06 8.80
C ASP A 22 -8.93 2.20 8.93
N VAL A 23 -8.25 1.19 9.48
CA VAL A 23 -6.80 1.20 9.68
C VAL A 23 -6.16 -0.07 9.14
N ALA A 24 -5.13 0.07 8.32
CA ALA A 24 -4.35 -1.06 7.83
C ALA A 24 -2.86 -0.73 7.69
N GLN A 25 -2.03 -1.76 7.75
CA GLN A 25 -0.57 -1.66 7.64
C GLN A 25 -0.05 -2.70 6.65
N GLY A 26 1.07 -2.38 6.00
CA GLY A 26 1.81 -3.33 5.20
C GLY A 26 3.29 -2.96 5.12
N GLY A 27 4.08 -3.85 4.53
CA GLY A 27 5.51 -3.65 4.34
C GLY A 27 6.12 -4.75 3.46
N GLY A 28 7.42 -4.69 3.24
CA GLY A 28 8.16 -5.68 2.47
C GLY A 28 9.67 -5.48 2.57
N GLN A 29 10.43 -6.36 1.93
CA GLN A 29 11.89 -6.42 2.05
C GLN A 29 12.61 -5.46 1.10
N ASN A 30 11.93 -4.97 0.06
CA ASN A 30 12.53 -4.09 -0.93
C ASN A 30 12.40 -2.62 -0.51
N ALA A 31 13.38 -2.10 0.23
CA ALA A 31 13.42 -0.70 0.67
C ALA A 31 13.56 0.29 -0.50
N ASP A 32 14.19 -0.13 -1.60
CA ASP A 32 14.38 0.74 -2.77
C ASP A 32 13.05 1.06 -3.47
N ALA A 33 12.01 0.24 -3.25
CA ALA A 33 10.68 0.41 -3.84
C ALA A 33 9.73 1.31 -3.01
N ILE A 34 10.21 1.99 -1.96
CA ILE A 34 9.36 2.85 -1.12
C ILE A 34 8.70 3.97 -1.94
N GLY A 35 9.44 4.61 -2.85
CA GLY A 35 8.88 5.66 -3.71
C GLY A 35 7.72 5.16 -4.57
N ASP A 36 7.90 4.01 -5.22
CA ASP A 36 6.87 3.39 -6.06
C ASP A 36 5.64 2.94 -5.25
N ALA A 37 5.86 2.45 -4.02
CA ALA A 37 4.79 2.06 -3.12
C ALA A 37 3.93 3.26 -2.70
N VAL A 38 4.55 4.40 -2.36
CA VAL A 38 3.84 5.64 -2.02
C VAL A 38 3.06 6.15 -3.23
N ALA A 39 3.70 6.25 -4.40
CA ALA A 39 3.05 6.70 -5.62
C ALA A 39 1.87 5.80 -6.03
N ALA A 40 1.93 4.49 -5.76
CA ALA A 40 0.82 3.58 -5.98
C ALA A 40 -0.37 3.89 -5.05
N VAL A 41 -0.14 4.20 -3.77
CA VAL A 41 -1.21 4.62 -2.86
C VAL A 41 -1.85 5.92 -3.30
N GLU A 42 -1.04 6.92 -3.69
CA GLU A 42 -1.55 8.22 -4.14
C GLU A 42 -2.48 8.08 -5.35
N ARG A 43 -2.08 7.28 -6.37
CA ARG A 43 -2.93 6.98 -7.53
C ARG A 43 -4.25 6.34 -7.13
N LEU A 44 -4.21 5.33 -6.25
CA LEU A 44 -5.42 4.63 -5.79
C LEU A 44 -6.37 5.57 -5.03
N VAL A 45 -5.85 6.50 -4.24
CA VAL A 45 -6.67 7.51 -3.56
C VAL A 45 -7.30 8.46 -4.57
N ALA A 46 -6.55 8.92 -5.58
CA ALA A 46 -7.07 9.80 -6.62
C ALA A 46 -8.16 9.14 -7.49
N GLU A 47 -8.06 7.83 -7.76
CA GLU A 47 -9.05 7.07 -8.53
C GLU A 47 -10.34 6.74 -7.74
N THR A 48 -10.27 6.77 -6.40
CA THR A 48 -11.42 6.47 -5.53
C THR A 48 -12.09 7.70 -4.93
N ALA A 49 -11.57 8.89 -5.21
CA ALA A 49 -12.17 10.19 -4.91
C ALA A 49 -13.19 10.58 -5.99
#